data_AF-A0A485MLA0-F1
#
_entry.id   AF-A0A485MLA0-F1
#
_cell.length_a   1.000
_cell.length_b   1.000
_cell.length_c   1.000
_cell.angle_alpha   90.00
_cell.angle_beta   90.00
_cell.angle_gamma   90.00
#
_symmetry.space_group_name_H-M   'P 1'
#
loop_
_entity.id
_entity.type
_entity.pdbx_description
1 polymer ?
#
loop_
_entity_poly.entity_id
_entity_poly.type
_entity_poly.pdbx_seq_one_letter_code
_entity_poly.pdbx_strand_id
1 'polypeptide(L)'
;MKPLLVFVNPKSGGNQGTKVLQMFMWYLNPRQVFDLSQEGPKDALELYRKVPNLRILACGGDGTVGWILSILDELQLSPQPPVGVLPLGTGNDLARTLNWGGGYTDEPVSKILCQVEDGTIVQLDRWNLHVERNPDLPPEELEDGVCKLPLNVFNNYFSLGFDAHVTLEFHESREANPEKFNSRFRNKMFYAGAAFSDFLQRSSRDLSKHVKVVCDGTDLTPKIQELKFQCIVFLNIPRYCAGTMPWGNPGDHHDFEPQRHDDGYIEVIGFTMASLAALQVGGHGERLHQCREVMLLTYKPIPMQVDGEPCRLAPAMIRISLRNQANMVQKSKRRTSMPLLNDPQSVPDRLRIRVNKISLQDYEGFHYDKEKLREASIPLGILVVRGDCDLETCRMYIDRLQEDLQSVSSGSQRVHYQMFPCPRWLPLATRAACVFFTSRKDHETSFPRALSAQRLSPRWCFLDATSADRFYRIDRSQEHLHFVMEISQDEIFILDPDMVLSQQAGTPPGMPDLVVEQASGVADWWNPALRKRMLSDSGLGMATPHYEDSDLRDLSHSRVLQSPVSSEDHAILQAVIAGDLMKLIESYKNGGSLLIQGPDHCSLLHHAAKTGNGEIVKYILDHGPSELLDMADSET
;
A
#
# COMPACT_ATOMS: atom_id res chain seq x y z
N MET A 1 2.13 -23.01 -14.74
CA MET A 1 2.75 -22.98 -13.40
C MET A 1 4.17 -23.51 -13.44
N LYS A 2 5.13 -22.59 -13.28
CA LYS A 2 6.50 -22.93 -12.87
C LYS A 2 6.47 -23.57 -11.46
N PRO A 3 7.38 -24.49 -11.12
CA PRO A 3 7.48 -25.02 -9.77
C PRO A 3 7.64 -23.88 -8.74
N LEU A 4 6.87 -23.94 -7.65
CA LEU A 4 6.83 -22.90 -6.62
C LEU A 4 6.97 -23.51 -5.24
N LEU A 5 7.81 -22.89 -4.40
CA LEU A 5 7.80 -23.05 -2.94
C LEU A 5 7.25 -21.78 -2.28
N VAL A 6 6.41 -21.96 -1.28
CA VAL A 6 5.85 -20.87 -0.48
C VAL A 6 6.33 -21.06 0.96
N PHE A 7 7.13 -20.12 1.44
CA PHE A 7 7.54 -20.06 2.84
C PHE A 7 6.69 -19.02 3.55
N VAL A 8 5.99 -19.42 4.61
CA VAL A 8 5.13 -18.51 5.37
C VAL A 8 5.63 -18.41 6.79
N ASN A 9 5.78 -17.17 7.28
CA ASN A 9 5.99 -16.89 8.69
C ASN A 9 4.64 -16.59 9.36
N PRO A 10 4.04 -17.52 10.13
CA PRO A 10 2.69 -17.34 10.68
C PRO A 10 2.55 -16.17 11.64
N LYS A 11 3.65 -15.79 12.32
CA LYS A 11 3.69 -14.67 13.29
C LYS A 11 3.63 -13.30 12.62
N SER A 12 3.83 -13.21 11.30
CA SER A 12 3.83 -11.94 10.58
C SER A 12 2.43 -11.35 10.43
N GLY A 13 2.34 -10.02 10.42
CA GLY A 13 1.14 -9.27 10.06
C GLY A 13 0.01 -9.30 11.07
N GLY A 14 0.30 -9.49 12.36
CA GLY A 14 -0.74 -9.62 13.39
C GLY A 14 -1.59 -10.87 13.19
N ASN A 15 -0.94 -12.03 13.03
CA ASN A 15 -1.56 -13.34 12.73
C ASN A 15 -2.15 -13.50 11.32
N GLN A 16 -1.96 -12.54 10.40
CA GLN A 16 -2.29 -12.74 8.98
C GLN A 16 -1.51 -13.89 8.36
N GLY A 17 -0.26 -14.13 8.80
CA GLY A 17 0.55 -15.25 8.33
C GLY A 17 -0.13 -16.61 8.49
N THR A 18 -0.82 -16.85 9.60
CA THR A 18 -1.58 -18.10 9.81
C THR A 18 -2.71 -18.28 8.80
N LYS A 19 -3.47 -17.20 8.52
CA LYS A 19 -4.54 -17.21 7.51
C LYS A 19 -3.98 -17.48 6.12
N VAL A 20 -2.90 -16.79 5.75
CA VAL A 20 -2.20 -16.95 4.47
C VAL A 20 -1.66 -18.37 4.30
N LEU A 21 -1.04 -18.94 5.35
CA LEU A 21 -0.56 -20.32 5.35
C LEU A 21 -1.69 -21.30 5.02
N GLN A 22 -2.82 -21.19 5.72
CA GLN A 22 -3.99 -22.03 5.47
C GLN A 22 -4.47 -21.86 4.02
N MET A 23 -4.62 -20.63 3.54
CA MET A 23 -5.06 -20.38 2.16
C MET A 23 -4.14 -21.03 1.13
N PHE A 24 -2.81 -20.94 1.28
CA PHE A 24 -1.89 -21.59 0.35
C PHE A 24 -1.96 -23.13 0.41
N MET A 25 -2.13 -23.72 1.60
CA MET A 25 -2.30 -25.18 1.74
C MET A 25 -3.57 -25.71 1.07
N TRP A 26 -4.61 -24.87 0.91
CA TRP A 26 -5.83 -25.23 0.16
C TRP A 26 -5.64 -25.18 -1.36
N TYR A 27 -4.80 -24.28 -1.86
CA TYR A 27 -4.62 -24.04 -3.30
C TYR A 27 -3.44 -24.80 -3.91
N LEU A 28 -2.42 -25.10 -3.12
CA LEU A 28 -1.19 -25.76 -3.56
C LEU A 28 -1.06 -27.15 -2.95
N ASN A 29 -0.16 -27.97 -3.49
CA ASN A 29 0.21 -29.22 -2.83
C ASN A 29 0.85 -28.88 -1.46
N PRO A 30 0.43 -29.54 -0.36
CA PRO A 30 1.01 -29.29 0.97
C PRO A 30 2.54 -29.41 1.03
N ARG A 31 3.17 -30.18 0.13
CA ARG A 31 4.63 -30.29 0.03
C ARG A 31 5.33 -29.05 -0.52
N GLN A 32 4.58 -28.07 -1.02
CA GLN A 32 5.08 -26.81 -1.57
C GLN A 32 4.96 -25.65 -0.57
N VAL A 33 4.25 -25.84 0.54
CA VAL A 33 3.94 -24.78 1.49
C VAL A 33 4.59 -25.12 2.83
N PHE A 34 5.48 -24.25 3.29
CA PHE A 34 6.31 -24.47 4.47
C PHE A 34 6.04 -23.41 5.53
N ASP A 35 5.83 -23.88 6.77
CA ASP A 35 5.69 -23.04 7.95
C ASP A 35 7.07 -22.77 8.58
N LEU A 36 7.55 -21.53 8.44
CA LEU A 36 8.85 -21.09 8.95
C LEU A 36 8.96 -21.06 10.48
N SER A 37 7.84 -21.19 11.21
CA SER A 37 7.87 -21.28 12.67
C SER A 37 8.16 -22.68 13.19
N GLN A 38 7.94 -23.71 12.36
CA GLN A 38 8.17 -25.12 12.69
C GLN A 38 9.50 -25.60 12.11
N GLU A 39 9.73 -25.33 10.82
CA GLU A 39 10.89 -25.79 10.07
C GLU A 39 11.53 -24.61 9.32
N GLY A 40 12.86 -24.49 9.42
CA GLY A 40 13.59 -23.47 8.66
C GLY A 40 13.56 -23.75 7.15
N PRO A 41 13.94 -22.78 6.29
CA PRO A 41 13.82 -22.97 4.85
C PRO A 41 14.84 -23.95 4.26
N LYS A 42 15.85 -24.37 5.03
CA LYS A 42 16.98 -25.18 4.57
C LYS A 42 16.56 -26.55 4.05
N ASP A 43 15.85 -27.34 4.85
CA ASP A 43 15.49 -28.71 4.50
C ASP A 43 14.55 -28.75 3.27
N ALA A 44 13.64 -27.78 3.21
CA ALA A 44 12.77 -27.56 2.06
C ALA A 44 13.57 -27.22 0.78
N LEU A 45 14.51 -26.29 0.86
CA LEU A 45 15.35 -25.90 -0.27
C LEU A 45 16.27 -27.04 -0.73
N GLU A 46 16.79 -27.84 0.19
CA GLU A 46 17.58 -29.03 -0.14
C GLU A 46 16.74 -30.09 -0.87
N LEU A 47 15.51 -30.33 -0.42
CA LEU A 47 14.58 -31.27 -1.06
C LEU A 47 14.29 -30.89 -2.53
N TYR A 48 14.22 -29.59 -2.82
CA TYR A 48 13.89 -29.06 -4.15
C TYR A 48 15.11 -28.58 -4.97
N ARG A 49 16.35 -28.77 -4.48
CA ARG A 49 17.60 -28.32 -5.13
C ARG A 49 17.74 -28.75 -6.60
N LYS A 50 17.16 -29.90 -6.98
CA LYS A 50 17.25 -30.45 -8.36
C LYS A 50 16.09 -30.03 -9.27
N VAL A 51 15.12 -29.27 -8.76
CA VAL A 51 13.94 -28.88 -9.53
C VAL A 51 14.27 -27.67 -10.42
N PRO A 52 14.20 -27.80 -11.76
CA PRO A 52 14.49 -26.69 -12.66
C PRO A 52 13.37 -25.65 -12.61
N ASN A 53 13.72 -24.39 -12.90
CA ASN A 53 12.77 -23.26 -12.97
C ASN A 53 11.96 -23.02 -11.68
N LEU A 54 12.51 -23.42 -10.53
CA LEU A 54 11.91 -23.20 -9.22
C LEU A 54 11.81 -21.69 -8.92
N ARG A 55 10.64 -21.23 -8.48
CA ARG A 55 10.44 -19.92 -7.86
C ARG A 55 10.15 -20.09 -6.37
N ILE A 56 10.45 -19.06 -5.60
CA ILE A 56 10.15 -19.01 -4.16
C ILE A 56 9.25 -17.81 -3.89
N LEU A 57 8.24 -17.97 -3.04
CA LEU A 57 7.46 -16.89 -2.46
C LEU A 57 7.71 -16.85 -0.94
N ALA A 58 8.26 -15.74 -0.47
CA ALA A 58 8.48 -15.46 0.94
C ALA A 58 7.32 -14.61 1.49
N CYS A 59 6.51 -15.20 2.37
CA CYS A 59 5.39 -14.53 3.02
C CYS A 59 5.79 -14.11 4.45
N GLY A 60 6.15 -12.84 4.62
CA GLY A 60 6.71 -12.32 5.86
C GLY A 60 7.09 -10.84 5.76
N GLY A 61 7.91 -10.37 6.70
CA GLY A 61 8.59 -9.07 6.59
C GLY A 61 9.97 -9.17 5.92
N ASP A 62 10.71 -8.06 5.86
CA ASP A 62 12.04 -8.00 5.26
C ASP A 62 13.02 -9.04 5.85
N GLY A 63 13.02 -9.24 7.17
CA GLY A 63 13.85 -10.26 7.83
C GLY A 63 13.53 -11.71 7.42
N THR A 64 12.28 -12.01 7.04
CA THR A 64 11.92 -13.34 6.51
C THR A 64 12.54 -13.56 5.13
N VAL A 65 12.57 -12.52 4.30
CA VAL A 65 13.23 -12.56 2.98
C VAL A 65 14.74 -12.72 3.16
N GLY A 66 15.34 -11.93 4.06
CA GLY A 66 16.78 -12.00 4.38
C GLY A 66 17.21 -13.39 4.85
N TRP A 67 16.40 -14.07 5.67
CA TRP A 67 16.68 -15.44 6.12
C TRP A 67 16.65 -16.45 4.97
N ILE A 68 15.69 -16.35 4.07
CA ILE A 68 15.65 -17.25 2.90
C ILE A 68 16.86 -17.01 2.00
N LEU A 69 17.24 -15.75 1.77
CA LEU A 69 18.42 -15.40 0.97
C LEU A 69 19.73 -15.90 1.59
N SER A 70 19.87 -15.87 2.92
CA SER A 70 21.07 -16.40 3.58
C SER A 70 21.20 -17.92 3.41
N ILE A 71 20.09 -18.66 3.52
CA ILE A 71 20.09 -20.10 3.29
C ILE A 71 20.35 -20.44 1.82
N LEU A 72 19.85 -19.64 0.87
CA LEU A 72 20.20 -19.80 -0.54
C LEU A 72 21.70 -19.62 -0.81
N ASP A 73 22.37 -18.68 -0.12
CA ASP A 73 23.83 -18.52 -0.19
C ASP A 73 24.55 -19.75 0.36
N GLU A 74 24.12 -20.27 1.51
CA GLU A 74 24.71 -21.48 2.12
C GLU A 74 24.60 -22.70 1.20
N LEU A 75 23.44 -22.84 0.55
CA LEU A 75 23.16 -23.99 -0.32
C LEU A 75 23.75 -23.86 -1.72
N GLN A 76 24.16 -22.66 -2.15
CA GLN A 76 24.77 -22.41 -3.47
C GLN A 76 24.01 -23.09 -4.62
N LEU A 77 22.67 -22.93 -4.64
CA LEU A 77 21.83 -23.55 -5.67
C LEU A 77 22.15 -23.00 -7.06
N SER A 78 22.21 -23.87 -8.07
CA SER A 78 22.52 -23.49 -9.45
C SER A 78 21.51 -24.12 -10.43
N PRO A 79 20.71 -23.31 -11.15
CA PRO A 79 20.59 -21.85 -11.03
C PRO A 79 19.91 -21.44 -9.71
N GLN A 80 20.27 -20.27 -9.17
CA GLN A 80 19.65 -19.77 -7.93
C GLN A 80 18.18 -19.38 -8.18
N PRO A 81 17.21 -19.94 -7.44
CA PRO A 81 15.80 -19.65 -7.64
C PRO A 81 15.46 -18.21 -7.28
N PRO A 82 14.64 -17.49 -8.08
CA PRO A 82 14.23 -16.13 -7.75
C PRO A 82 13.21 -16.12 -6.59
N VAL A 83 13.33 -15.12 -5.72
CA VAL A 83 12.48 -14.94 -4.53
C VAL A 83 11.50 -13.77 -4.72
N GLY A 84 10.21 -14.04 -4.66
CA GLY A 84 9.14 -13.04 -4.55
C GLY A 84 8.73 -12.79 -3.11
N VAL A 85 8.08 -11.66 -2.84
CA VAL A 85 7.74 -11.23 -1.48
C VAL A 85 6.24 -11.01 -1.35
N LEU A 86 5.59 -11.66 -0.39
CA LEU A 86 4.25 -11.29 0.06
C LEU A 86 4.40 -10.47 1.37
N PRO A 87 4.13 -9.15 1.36
CA PRO A 87 4.46 -8.25 2.45
C PRO A 87 3.51 -8.42 3.64
N LEU A 88 3.93 -9.21 4.63
CA LEU A 88 3.20 -9.40 5.89
C LEU A 88 3.81 -8.59 7.05
N GLY A 89 4.99 -7.98 6.87
CA GLY A 89 5.65 -7.18 7.91
C GLY A 89 5.02 -5.80 8.14
N THR A 90 5.65 -5.01 9.01
CA THR A 90 5.29 -3.59 9.27
C THR A 90 6.04 -2.64 8.32
N GLY A 91 7.35 -2.87 8.14
CA GLY A 91 8.26 -2.10 7.28
C GLY A 91 8.00 -2.36 5.82
N ASN A 92 8.36 -3.54 5.29
CA ASN A 92 8.13 -4.02 3.91
C ASN A 92 8.74 -3.12 2.83
N ASP A 93 9.93 -2.58 3.10
CA ASP A 93 10.62 -1.66 2.18
C ASP A 93 11.14 -2.39 0.94
N LEU A 94 11.60 -3.64 1.08
CA LEU A 94 12.00 -4.46 -0.06
C LEU A 94 10.80 -4.80 -0.96
N ALA A 95 9.66 -5.13 -0.35
CA ALA A 95 8.43 -5.43 -1.08
C ALA A 95 7.93 -4.21 -1.87
N ARG A 96 7.99 -3.00 -1.29
CA ARG A 96 7.67 -1.76 -2.01
C ARG A 96 8.62 -1.50 -3.18
N THR A 97 9.91 -1.74 -2.99
CA THR A 97 10.94 -1.62 -4.05
C THR A 97 10.65 -2.58 -5.22
N LEU A 98 10.19 -3.79 -4.90
CA LEU A 98 9.87 -4.83 -5.88
C LEU A 98 8.41 -4.79 -6.37
N ASN A 99 7.69 -3.69 -6.13
CA ASN A 99 6.28 -3.46 -6.53
C ASN A 99 5.24 -4.42 -5.92
N TRP A 100 5.58 -5.15 -4.86
CA TRP A 100 4.63 -6.02 -4.14
C TRP A 100 3.71 -5.25 -3.18
N GLY A 101 4.08 -4.02 -2.84
CA GLY A 101 3.27 -3.12 -2.01
C GLY A 101 3.71 -3.07 -0.55
N GLY A 102 3.01 -2.26 0.24
CA GLY A 102 3.37 -2.01 1.64
C GLY A 102 2.79 -3.01 2.64
N GLY A 103 1.85 -3.84 2.21
CA GLY A 103 1.20 -4.82 3.07
C GLY A 103 0.19 -5.66 2.29
N TYR A 104 -0.03 -6.89 2.74
CA TYR A 104 -1.11 -7.73 2.24
C TYR A 104 -2.48 -7.18 2.70
N THR A 105 -3.44 -7.20 1.78
CA THR A 105 -4.80 -6.66 1.93
C THR A 105 -5.86 -7.69 1.52
N ASP A 106 -5.64 -8.95 1.90
CA ASP A 106 -6.58 -10.06 1.63
C ASP A 106 -6.88 -10.28 0.12
N GLU A 107 -5.94 -9.93 -0.76
CA GLU A 107 -6.09 -10.23 -2.19
C GLU A 107 -6.13 -11.75 -2.44
N PRO A 108 -6.92 -12.24 -3.42
CA PRO A 108 -7.04 -13.68 -3.65
C PRO A 108 -5.69 -14.35 -3.92
N VAL A 109 -5.43 -15.49 -3.28
CA VAL A 109 -4.19 -16.27 -3.47
C VAL A 109 -3.93 -16.61 -4.94
N SER A 110 -4.97 -16.88 -5.72
CA SER A 110 -4.85 -17.10 -7.16
C SER A 110 -4.19 -15.91 -7.89
N LYS A 111 -4.54 -14.68 -7.49
CA LYS A 111 -3.94 -13.46 -8.05
C LYS A 111 -2.47 -13.34 -7.67
N ILE A 112 -2.11 -13.67 -6.44
CA ILE A 112 -0.70 -13.70 -5.97
C ILE A 112 0.09 -14.74 -6.76
N LEU A 113 -0.45 -15.94 -6.94
CA LEU A 113 0.21 -17.01 -7.70
C LEU A 113 0.48 -16.59 -9.15
N CYS A 114 -0.48 -15.92 -9.81
CA CYS A 114 -0.26 -15.35 -11.14
C CYS A 114 0.85 -14.29 -11.13
N GLN A 115 0.87 -13.39 -10.13
CA GLN A 115 1.93 -12.38 -10.00
C GLN A 115 3.32 -13.01 -9.80
N VAL A 116 3.41 -14.10 -9.04
CA VAL A 116 4.65 -14.86 -8.87
C VAL A 116 5.06 -15.56 -10.15
N GLU A 117 4.13 -16.05 -10.97
CA GLU A 117 4.43 -16.72 -12.24
C GLU A 117 4.87 -15.74 -13.35
N ASP A 118 4.18 -14.59 -13.43
CA ASP A 118 4.35 -13.53 -14.44
C ASP A 118 5.42 -12.50 -14.07
N GLY A 119 5.85 -12.47 -12.81
CA GLY A 119 6.82 -11.51 -12.31
C GLY A 119 8.16 -11.60 -13.05
N THR A 120 8.74 -10.42 -13.31
CA THR A 120 10.06 -10.27 -13.91
C THR A 120 11.14 -10.63 -12.90
N ILE A 121 12.26 -11.17 -13.38
CA ILE A 121 13.40 -11.45 -12.52
C ILE A 121 14.31 -10.22 -12.58
N VAL A 122 14.60 -9.65 -11.42
CA VAL A 122 15.54 -8.54 -11.24
C VAL A 122 16.66 -8.96 -10.30
N GLN A 123 17.82 -8.29 -10.40
CA GLN A 123 18.91 -8.51 -9.45
C GLN A 123 18.71 -7.63 -8.22
N LEU A 124 19.20 -8.10 -7.08
CA LEU A 124 19.31 -7.34 -5.85
C LEU A 124 20.74 -7.47 -5.34
N ASP A 125 21.48 -6.38 -5.31
CA ASP A 125 22.80 -6.31 -4.68
C ASP A 125 22.68 -6.62 -3.19
N ARG A 126 23.68 -7.31 -2.66
CA ARG A 126 23.75 -7.68 -1.24
C ARG A 126 25.14 -7.35 -0.73
N TRP A 127 25.22 -6.91 0.52
CA TRP A 127 26.42 -6.26 1.02
C TRP A 127 26.93 -6.93 2.29
N ASN A 128 28.22 -7.24 2.31
CA ASN A 128 28.90 -7.78 3.48
C ASN A 128 29.16 -6.69 4.51
N LEU A 129 29.05 -7.05 5.79
CA LEU A 129 29.49 -6.27 6.94
C LEU A 129 30.59 -7.05 7.66
N HIS A 130 31.82 -6.59 7.53
CA HIS A 130 32.97 -7.15 8.25
C HIS A 130 33.31 -6.26 9.44
N VAL A 131 33.17 -6.79 10.65
CA VAL A 131 33.38 -6.04 11.90
C VAL A 131 34.66 -6.51 12.57
N GLU A 132 35.57 -5.58 12.79
CA GLU A 132 36.81 -5.75 13.56
C GLU A 132 36.82 -4.77 14.73
N ARG A 133 37.63 -5.05 15.75
CA ARG A 133 37.91 -4.07 16.81
C ARG A 133 38.49 -2.80 16.18
N ASN A 134 38.11 -1.63 16.71
CA ASN A 134 38.76 -0.39 16.30
C ASN A 134 40.27 -0.45 16.65
N PRO A 135 41.19 -0.39 15.66
CA PRO A 135 42.63 -0.45 15.90
C PRO A 135 43.19 0.79 16.58
N ASP A 136 42.47 1.91 16.57
CA ASP A 136 42.89 3.19 17.15
C ASP A 136 42.71 3.22 18.68
N LEU A 137 42.01 2.25 19.27
CA LEU A 137 41.67 2.23 20.70
C LEU A 137 42.40 1.10 21.45
N PRO A 138 42.91 1.37 22.67
CA PRO A 138 43.61 0.38 23.47
C PRO A 138 42.67 -0.76 23.93
N PRO A 139 43.19 -1.97 24.21
CA PRO A 139 42.43 -3.14 24.67
C PRO A 139 41.51 -2.91 25.88
N GLU A 140 41.87 -2.00 26.78
CA GLU A 140 41.35 -1.90 28.16
C GLU A 140 40.24 -0.84 28.36
N GLU A 141 39.86 -0.07 27.33
CA GLU A 141 38.80 0.94 27.45
C GLU A 141 37.39 0.31 27.35
N LEU A 142 36.74 0.16 28.52
CA LEU A 142 35.32 -0.11 28.83
C LEU A 142 34.38 -0.40 27.66
N GLU A 143 34.06 -1.68 27.51
CA GLU A 143 33.09 -2.28 26.58
C GLU A 143 31.65 -2.12 27.10
N ASP A 144 31.01 -1.00 26.84
CA ASP A 144 29.55 -0.94 26.89
C ASP A 144 29.01 -1.29 25.49
N GLY A 145 28.44 -2.47 25.30
CA GLY A 145 27.88 -2.92 24.01
C GLY A 145 28.44 -4.24 23.47
N VAL A 146 27.81 -4.75 22.41
CA VAL A 146 28.18 -6.02 21.78
C VAL A 146 29.36 -5.84 20.83
N CYS A 147 30.18 -6.89 20.69
CA CYS A 147 31.35 -6.90 19.80
C CYS A 147 31.03 -7.30 18.35
N LYS A 148 29.77 -7.63 18.04
CA LYS A 148 29.34 -8.10 16.72
C LYS A 148 27.99 -7.49 16.37
N LEU A 149 27.79 -7.23 15.08
CA LEU A 149 26.48 -6.88 14.53
C LEU A 149 25.56 -8.11 14.51
N PRO A 150 24.22 -7.92 14.59
CA PRO A 150 23.26 -9.02 14.56
C PRO A 150 23.26 -9.77 13.23
N LEU A 151 23.58 -9.06 12.14
CA LEU A 151 23.70 -9.59 10.79
C LEU A 151 25.04 -9.17 10.19
N ASN A 152 25.67 -10.06 9.43
CA ASN A 152 26.90 -9.80 8.67
C ASN A 152 26.64 -9.51 7.18
N VAL A 153 25.36 -9.48 6.77
CA VAL A 153 24.90 -9.14 5.42
C VAL A 153 23.64 -8.31 5.54
N PHE A 154 23.51 -7.28 4.72
CA PHE A 154 22.24 -6.57 4.55
C PHE A 154 21.81 -6.55 3.08
N ASN A 155 20.50 -6.46 2.90
CA ASN A 155 19.79 -6.47 1.64
C ASN A 155 19.06 -5.15 1.40
N ASN A 156 18.69 -4.43 2.46
CA ASN A 156 17.95 -3.18 2.36
C ASN A 156 18.84 -2.00 2.73
N TYR A 157 19.28 -1.95 3.99
CA TYR A 157 20.07 -0.83 4.50
C TYR A 157 20.73 -1.13 5.85
N PHE A 158 21.85 -0.44 6.09
CA PHE A 158 22.57 -0.41 7.36
C PHE A 158 22.59 1.03 7.88
N SER A 159 22.30 1.28 9.15
CA SER A 159 22.34 2.63 9.71
C SER A 159 22.95 2.68 11.11
N LEU A 160 23.45 3.86 11.47
CA LEU A 160 23.96 4.17 12.79
C LEU A 160 23.46 5.53 13.27
N GLY A 161 23.38 5.67 14.59
CA GLY A 161 22.91 6.89 15.24
C GLY A 161 21.43 6.85 15.56
N PHE A 162 20.74 7.98 15.35
CA PHE A 162 19.38 8.20 15.84
C PHE A 162 18.37 7.14 15.37
N ASP A 163 18.34 6.81 14.08
CA ASP A 163 17.44 5.79 13.55
C ASP A 163 17.62 4.43 14.22
N ALA A 164 18.87 3.98 14.33
CA ALA A 164 19.20 2.75 15.01
C ALA A 164 18.90 2.79 16.51
N HIS A 165 18.98 3.96 17.14
CA HIS A 165 18.60 4.14 18.54
C HIS A 165 17.09 3.91 18.75
N VAL A 166 16.26 4.54 17.93
CA VAL A 166 14.79 4.35 17.94
C VAL A 166 14.44 2.90 17.64
N THR A 167 15.13 2.28 16.67
CA THR A 167 14.95 0.87 16.33
C THR A 167 15.30 -0.04 17.52
N LEU A 168 16.39 0.27 18.24
CA LEU A 168 16.81 -0.46 19.44
C LEU A 168 15.77 -0.33 20.57
N GLU A 169 15.31 0.87 20.86
CA GLU A 169 14.28 1.11 21.89
C GLU A 169 12.96 0.42 21.55
N PHE A 170 12.56 0.43 20.27
CA PHE A 170 11.42 -0.35 19.78
C PHE A 170 11.60 -1.84 20.03
N HIS A 171 12.78 -2.37 19.72
CA HIS A 171 13.08 -3.80 19.90
C HIS A 171 13.03 -4.19 21.38
N GLU A 172 13.72 -3.45 22.26
CA GLU A 172 13.72 -3.69 23.71
C GLU A 172 12.30 -3.58 24.30
N SER A 173 11.52 -2.59 23.84
CA SER A 173 10.12 -2.43 24.25
C SER A 173 9.24 -3.59 23.80
N ARG A 174 9.48 -4.11 22.58
CA ARG A 174 8.76 -5.26 22.02
C ARG A 174 9.09 -6.55 22.73
N GLU A 175 10.35 -6.77 23.09
CA GLU A 175 10.77 -7.92 23.88
C GLU A 175 10.19 -7.87 25.29
N ALA A 176 10.13 -6.68 25.89
CA ALA A 176 9.54 -6.49 27.22
C ALA A 176 8.02 -6.66 27.25
N ASN A 177 7.31 -6.27 26.18
CA ASN A 177 5.84 -6.30 26.12
C ASN A 177 5.27 -6.79 24.78
N PRO A 178 5.41 -8.08 24.41
CA PRO A 178 5.04 -8.57 23.07
C PRO A 178 3.58 -8.32 22.67
N GLU A 179 2.65 -8.43 23.62
CA GLU A 179 1.21 -8.18 23.46
C GLU A 179 0.89 -6.75 22.96
N LYS A 180 1.81 -5.79 23.17
CA LYS A 180 1.63 -4.39 22.75
C LYS A 180 2.01 -4.12 21.28
N PHE A 181 2.61 -5.09 20.58
CA PHE A 181 3.19 -4.91 19.23
C PHE A 181 2.57 -5.81 18.16
N ASN A 182 1.34 -6.24 18.39
CA ASN A 182 0.57 -7.12 17.50
C ASN A 182 -0.07 -6.42 16.29
N SER A 183 -0.05 -5.08 16.25
CA SER A 183 -0.64 -4.27 15.18
C SER A 183 0.42 -3.48 14.41
N ARG A 184 0.35 -3.54 13.07
CA ARG A 184 1.23 -2.75 12.18
C ARG A 184 1.07 -1.25 12.44
N PHE A 185 -0.15 -0.79 12.70
CA PHE A 185 -0.43 0.61 13.00
C PHE A 185 0.24 1.05 14.31
N ARG A 186 0.07 0.28 15.39
CA ARG A 186 0.73 0.55 16.68
C ARG A 186 2.25 0.58 16.55
N ASN A 187 2.80 -0.35 15.78
CA ASN A 187 4.23 -0.39 15.53
C ASN A 187 4.70 0.88 14.80
N LYS A 188 4.02 1.29 13.73
CA LYS A 188 4.32 2.57 13.02
C LYS A 188 4.21 3.78 13.96
N MET A 189 3.19 3.82 14.83
CA MET A 189 2.99 4.92 15.78
C MET A 189 4.06 4.98 16.86
N PHE A 190 4.61 3.84 17.29
CA PHE A 190 5.78 3.85 18.18
C PHE A 190 6.95 4.59 17.54
N TYR A 191 7.28 4.27 16.28
CA TYR A 191 8.37 4.95 15.57
C TYR A 191 8.12 6.46 15.45
N ALA A 192 6.88 6.87 15.16
CA ALA A 192 6.51 8.28 15.10
C ALA A 192 6.63 8.98 16.47
N GLY A 193 6.17 8.32 17.54
CA GLY A 193 6.20 8.83 18.91
C GLY A 193 7.62 8.93 19.46
N ALA A 194 8.44 7.89 19.27
CA ALA A 194 9.84 7.84 19.71
C ALA A 194 10.70 8.89 18.98
N ALA A 195 10.51 9.03 17.66
CA ALA A 195 11.18 10.06 16.88
C ALA A 195 10.86 11.48 17.41
N PHE A 196 9.66 11.70 17.95
CA PHE A 196 9.23 12.99 18.50
C PHE A 196 9.65 13.20 19.97
N SER A 197 9.59 12.17 20.83
CA SER A 197 10.04 12.27 22.22
C SER A 197 11.53 12.55 22.32
N ASP A 198 12.32 11.89 21.46
CA ASP A 198 13.77 12.11 21.40
C ASP A 198 14.14 13.36 20.62
N PHE A 199 13.27 13.88 19.75
CA PHE A 199 13.44 15.23 19.20
C PHE A 199 13.42 16.29 20.32
N LEU A 200 12.60 16.08 21.37
CA LEU A 200 12.55 16.94 22.54
C LEU A 200 13.68 16.65 23.55
N GLN A 201 14.11 15.39 23.68
CA GLN A 201 15.24 15.00 24.53
C GLN A 201 16.57 15.13 23.79
N ARG A 202 17.39 16.11 24.17
CA ARG A 202 18.67 16.49 23.52
C ARG A 202 19.82 15.43 23.61
N SER A 203 19.54 14.15 23.80
CA SER A 203 20.49 13.13 24.25
C SER A 203 21.46 12.59 23.19
N SER A 204 21.21 12.77 21.88
CA SER A 204 22.07 12.21 20.80
C SER A 204 22.79 13.28 19.95
N ARG A 205 23.50 14.22 20.58
CA ARG A 205 24.08 15.38 19.87
C ARG A 205 25.46 15.19 19.24
N ASP A 206 26.10 14.03 19.40
CA ASP A 206 27.54 13.92 19.11
C ASP A 206 27.95 12.78 18.15
N LEU A 207 27.03 12.13 17.42
CA LEU A 207 27.41 11.05 16.48
C LEU A 207 28.59 11.46 15.59
N SER A 208 28.50 12.63 14.97
CA SER A 208 29.50 13.14 14.02
C SER A 208 30.92 13.28 14.60
N LYS A 209 31.07 13.43 15.92
CA LYS A 209 32.39 13.55 16.59
C LYS A 209 33.08 12.22 16.82
N HIS A 210 32.36 11.10 16.72
CA HIS A 210 32.86 9.78 17.10
C HIS A 210 32.82 8.77 15.96
N VAL A 211 32.71 9.25 14.73
CA VAL A 211 32.72 8.43 13.53
C VAL A 211 33.74 8.98 12.55
N LYS A 212 34.42 8.06 11.86
CA LYS A 212 35.19 8.33 10.66
C LYS A 212 34.62 7.48 9.54
N VAL A 213 34.30 8.11 8.41
CA VAL A 213 33.67 7.42 7.26
C VAL A 213 34.49 7.70 6.01
N VAL A 214 34.97 6.63 5.38
CA VAL A 214 35.70 6.70 4.12
C VAL A 214 34.94 5.86 3.09
N CYS A 215 34.62 6.46 1.95
CA CYS A 215 33.87 5.85 0.85
C CYS A 215 34.72 5.88 -0.42
N ASP A 216 35.04 4.72 -1.00
CA ASP A 216 35.94 4.58 -2.16
C ASP A 216 37.24 5.40 -2.04
N GLY A 217 37.80 5.47 -0.82
CA GLY A 217 39.01 6.26 -0.52
C GLY A 217 38.78 7.74 -0.20
N THR A 218 37.57 8.26 -0.39
CA THR A 218 37.19 9.64 -0.05
C THR A 218 36.78 9.74 1.42
N ASP A 219 37.48 10.57 2.20
CA ASP A 219 37.14 10.82 3.61
C ASP A 219 35.97 11.80 3.74
N LEU A 220 34.81 11.30 4.18
CA LEU A 220 33.58 12.06 4.38
C LEU A 220 33.46 12.64 5.79
N THR A 221 34.40 12.32 6.69
CA THR A 221 34.39 12.74 8.10
C THR A 221 34.27 14.26 8.27
N PRO A 222 34.98 15.11 7.50
CA PRO A 222 34.84 16.55 7.61
C PRO A 222 33.41 17.03 7.31
N LYS A 223 32.78 16.52 6.25
CA LYS A 223 31.40 16.87 5.86
C LYS A 223 30.40 16.42 6.93
N ILE A 224 30.59 15.22 7.48
CA ILE A 224 29.75 14.68 8.56
C ILE A 224 29.83 15.54 9.83
N GLN A 225 31.04 16.00 10.18
CA GLN A 225 31.26 16.87 11.34
C GLN A 225 30.70 18.28 11.14
N GLU A 226 30.91 18.86 9.97
CA GLU A 226 30.42 20.19 9.59
C GLU A 226 28.90 20.27 9.66
N LEU A 227 28.22 19.31 9.01
CA LEU A 227 26.76 19.25 8.94
C LEU A 227 26.12 18.63 10.18
N LYS A 228 26.94 18.10 11.10
CA LYS A 228 26.53 17.53 12.40
C LYS A 228 25.44 16.48 12.24
N PHE A 229 25.62 15.51 11.36
CA PHE A 229 24.60 14.46 11.22
C PHE A 229 24.42 13.67 12.52
N GLN A 230 23.16 13.38 12.83
CA GLN A 230 22.76 12.52 13.96
C GLN A 230 22.46 11.10 13.51
N CYS A 231 22.34 10.87 12.21
CA CYS A 231 22.16 9.55 11.64
C CYS A 231 22.89 9.48 10.30
N ILE A 232 23.53 8.34 10.04
CA ILE A 232 24.13 8.01 8.76
C ILE A 232 23.50 6.69 8.31
N VAL A 233 23.06 6.64 7.06
CA VAL A 233 22.41 5.47 6.48
C VAL A 233 23.13 5.09 5.20
N PHE A 234 23.36 3.79 5.06
CA PHE A 234 23.90 3.12 3.89
C PHE A 234 22.77 2.35 3.24
N LEU A 235 22.29 2.82 2.10
CA LEU A 235 21.10 2.32 1.43
C LEU A 235 21.48 1.46 0.23
N ASN A 236 20.88 0.27 0.13
CA ASN A 236 20.93 -0.57 -1.05
C ASN A 236 19.63 -0.52 -1.87
N ILE A 237 18.50 -0.18 -1.23
CA ILE A 237 17.20 -0.05 -1.89
C ILE A 237 16.64 1.37 -1.75
N PRO A 238 15.76 1.81 -2.68
CA PRO A 238 15.18 3.16 -2.64
C PRO A 238 14.18 3.43 -1.51
N ARG A 239 13.68 2.39 -0.86
CA ARG A 239 12.64 2.49 0.16
C ARG A 239 13.24 2.34 1.54
N TYR A 240 12.82 3.22 2.44
CA TYR A 240 13.29 3.28 3.81
C TYR A 240 12.16 3.76 4.71
N CYS A 241 12.18 3.36 5.99
CA CYS A 241 11.23 3.82 7.01
C CYS A 241 9.76 3.74 6.52
N ALA A 242 9.33 2.52 6.13
CA ALA A 242 7.98 2.23 5.66
C ALA A 242 7.56 2.91 4.34
N GLY A 243 8.51 3.14 3.44
CA GLY A 243 8.27 3.53 2.05
C GLY A 243 8.71 4.94 1.65
N THR A 244 9.32 5.71 2.56
CA THR A 244 9.96 6.99 2.23
C THR A 244 11.11 6.78 1.25
N MET A 245 11.51 7.84 0.55
CA MET A 245 12.58 7.80 -0.47
C MET A 245 13.73 8.72 -0.08
N PRO A 246 14.61 8.28 0.83
CA PRO A 246 15.61 9.13 1.46
C PRO A 246 16.61 9.71 0.46
N TRP A 247 16.95 8.99 -0.61
CA TRP A 247 17.83 9.48 -1.68
C TRP A 247 17.16 10.54 -2.56
N GLY A 248 15.83 10.53 -2.69
CA GLY A 248 15.07 11.44 -3.55
C GLY A 248 15.46 11.37 -5.04
N ASN A 249 15.11 12.40 -5.80
CA ASN A 249 15.52 12.55 -7.20
C ASN A 249 16.77 13.46 -7.28
N PRO A 250 17.91 12.98 -7.82
CA PRO A 250 19.12 13.79 -7.95
C PRO A 250 19.05 14.85 -9.07
N GLY A 251 17.98 14.88 -9.88
CA GLY A 251 17.84 15.53 -11.20
C GLY A 251 18.39 16.95 -11.48
N ASP A 252 18.87 17.71 -10.49
CA ASP A 252 19.54 19.02 -10.68
C ASP A 252 21.03 19.02 -10.25
N HIS A 253 21.52 17.94 -9.63
CA HIS A 253 22.89 17.77 -9.16
C HIS A 253 23.62 16.74 -10.02
N HIS A 254 24.62 17.17 -10.79
CA HIS A 254 25.41 16.31 -11.68
C HIS A 254 26.37 15.34 -10.96
N ASP A 255 26.43 15.38 -9.63
CA ASP A 255 27.40 14.60 -8.84
C ASP A 255 26.88 13.19 -8.49
N PHE A 256 25.59 12.91 -8.68
CA PHE A 256 24.94 11.67 -8.24
C PHE A 256 23.99 11.10 -9.29
N GLU A 257 24.01 9.77 -9.44
CA GLU A 257 23.08 9.05 -10.30
C GLU A 257 21.78 8.67 -9.56
N PRO A 258 20.70 8.34 -10.29
CA PRO A 258 19.51 7.76 -9.70
C PRO A 258 19.84 6.46 -8.97
N GLN A 259 19.29 6.30 -7.77
CA GLN A 259 19.50 5.09 -6.95
C GLN A 259 18.94 3.85 -7.63
N ARG A 260 19.74 2.78 -7.63
CA ARG A 260 19.39 1.46 -8.12
C ARG A 260 19.83 0.41 -7.11
N HIS A 261 19.23 -0.77 -7.19
CA HIS A 261 19.48 -1.88 -6.25
C HIS A 261 20.22 -3.04 -6.94
N ASP A 262 20.79 -2.78 -8.12
CA ASP A 262 21.36 -3.76 -9.04
C ASP A 262 22.56 -3.19 -9.84
N ASP A 263 23.17 -2.12 -9.36
CA ASP A 263 24.26 -1.40 -10.01
C ASP A 263 25.64 -1.58 -9.33
N GLY A 264 25.68 -2.31 -8.22
CA GLY A 264 26.86 -2.53 -7.41
C GLY A 264 27.30 -1.31 -6.61
N TYR A 265 26.43 -0.31 -6.42
CA TYR A 265 26.68 0.86 -5.60
C TYR A 265 25.80 0.88 -4.34
N ILE A 266 26.32 1.54 -3.31
CA ILE A 266 25.59 1.85 -2.09
C ILE A 266 25.49 3.36 -1.91
N GLU A 267 24.30 3.84 -1.61
CA GLU A 267 24.06 5.25 -1.34
C GLU A 267 24.32 5.57 0.13
N VAL A 268 25.22 6.53 0.35
CA VAL A 268 25.57 7.03 1.68
C VAL A 268 24.87 8.35 1.90
N ILE A 269 24.00 8.38 2.91
CA ILE A 269 23.16 9.54 3.20
C ILE A 269 23.30 9.96 4.66
N GLY A 270 23.39 11.28 4.86
CA GLY A 270 23.47 11.91 6.17
C GLY A 270 22.15 12.55 6.56
N PHE A 271 21.79 12.40 7.82
CA PHE A 271 20.55 12.91 8.37
C PHE A 271 20.79 13.82 9.56
N THR A 272 20.29 15.05 9.43
CA THR A 272 19.96 15.90 10.57
C THR A 272 18.58 15.54 11.13
N MET A 273 18.28 15.93 12.37
CA MET A 273 16.94 15.81 12.95
C MET A 273 15.86 16.44 12.06
N ALA A 274 16.15 17.61 11.47
CA ALA A 274 15.21 18.30 10.59
C ALA A 274 14.94 17.48 9.30
N SER A 275 15.99 16.94 8.67
CA SER A 275 15.83 16.11 7.47
C SER A 275 15.12 14.77 7.76
N LEU A 276 15.34 14.16 8.94
CA LEU A 276 14.61 12.95 9.34
C LEU A 276 13.12 13.23 9.50
N ALA A 277 12.77 14.33 10.18
CA ALA A 277 11.37 14.74 10.32
C ALA A 277 10.71 15.05 8.97
N ALA A 278 11.48 15.60 8.02
CA ALA A 278 10.98 15.92 6.68
C ALA A 278 10.75 14.69 5.79
N LEU A 279 11.33 13.52 6.08
CA LEU A 279 11.19 12.32 5.23
C LEU A 279 9.73 11.91 5.01
N GLN A 280 8.90 12.02 6.05
CA GLN A 280 7.49 11.61 5.99
C GLN A 280 6.64 12.50 5.07
N VAL A 281 7.08 13.73 4.81
CA VAL A 281 6.41 14.69 3.90
C VAL A 281 7.09 14.77 2.52
N GLY A 282 7.87 13.75 2.17
CA GLY A 282 8.56 13.67 0.87
C GLY A 282 9.91 14.39 0.82
N GLY A 283 10.47 14.77 1.97
CA GLY A 283 11.85 15.23 2.07
C GLY A 283 12.87 14.13 1.79
N HIS A 284 14.12 14.52 1.70
CA HIS A 284 15.27 13.64 1.48
C HIS A 284 16.40 13.94 2.47
N GLY A 285 17.31 13.00 2.67
CA GLY A 285 18.54 13.25 3.42
C GLY A 285 19.59 13.99 2.58
N GLU A 286 20.71 14.32 3.21
CA GLU A 286 21.86 14.92 2.53
C GLU A 286 22.69 13.83 1.87
N ARG A 287 22.82 13.88 0.54
CA ARG A 287 23.59 12.90 -0.25
C ARG A 287 25.08 13.09 0.01
N LEU A 288 25.76 12.05 0.45
CA LEU A 288 27.19 12.10 0.78
C LEU A 288 28.03 11.43 -0.29
N HIS A 289 27.65 10.22 -0.71
CA HIS A 289 28.39 9.46 -1.71
C HIS A 289 27.51 8.35 -2.32
N GLN A 290 27.88 7.90 -3.51
CA GLN A 290 27.44 6.63 -4.09
C GLN A 290 28.70 5.80 -4.34
N CYS A 291 28.90 4.68 -3.64
CA CYS A 291 30.21 4.02 -3.54
C CYS A 291 30.15 2.49 -3.58
N ARG A 292 31.31 1.82 -3.70
CA ARG A 292 31.42 0.34 -3.72
C ARG A 292 32.06 -0.25 -2.48
N GLU A 293 32.82 0.56 -1.75
CA GLU A 293 33.46 0.16 -0.52
C GLU A 293 33.34 1.28 0.52
N VAL A 294 32.98 0.90 1.75
CA VAL A 294 32.95 1.81 2.89
C VAL A 294 33.82 1.26 4.00
N MET A 295 34.63 2.13 4.59
CA MET A 295 35.30 1.91 5.87
C MET A 295 34.72 2.90 6.90
N LEU A 296 34.08 2.36 7.93
CA LEU A 296 33.52 3.10 9.05
C LEU A 296 34.31 2.76 10.33
N LEU A 297 34.90 3.75 10.98
CA LEU A 297 35.46 3.60 12.33
C LEU A 297 34.58 4.32 13.34
N THR A 298 34.31 3.68 14.46
CA THR A 298 33.59 4.25 15.60
C THR A 298 34.48 4.32 16.84
N TYR A 299 34.42 5.44 17.55
CA TYR A 299 35.28 5.73 18.72
C TYR A 299 34.54 5.64 20.06
N LYS A 300 33.26 5.28 20.02
CA LYS A 300 32.44 5.01 21.21
C LYS A 300 31.37 3.97 20.87
N PRO A 301 30.71 3.38 21.88
CA PRO A 301 29.51 2.58 21.66
C PRO A 301 28.43 3.37 20.93
N ILE A 302 27.94 2.82 19.81
CA ILE A 302 26.94 3.49 18.95
C ILE A 302 25.80 2.50 18.64
N PRO A 303 24.53 2.92 18.80
CA PRO A 303 23.40 2.18 18.27
C PRO A 303 23.50 2.03 16.75
N MET A 304 23.36 0.81 16.26
CA MET A 304 23.37 0.44 14.85
C MET A 304 22.21 -0.51 14.55
N GLN A 305 21.72 -0.51 13.32
CA GLN A 305 20.76 -1.51 12.87
C GLN A 305 21.11 -2.02 11.48
N VAL A 306 20.82 -3.29 11.24
CA VAL A 306 21.04 -3.98 9.97
C VAL A 306 19.72 -4.59 9.53
N ASP A 307 19.14 -4.13 8.41
CA ASP A 307 17.84 -4.60 7.89
C ASP A 307 16.69 -4.66 8.94
N GLY A 308 16.71 -3.74 9.92
CA GLY A 308 15.73 -3.65 10.99
C GLY A 308 16.10 -4.41 12.28
N GLU A 309 17.24 -5.10 12.32
CA GLU A 309 17.77 -5.75 13.52
C GLU A 309 18.78 -4.82 14.23
N PRO A 310 18.44 -4.27 15.42
CA PRO A 310 19.27 -3.28 16.10
C PRO A 310 20.27 -3.93 17.09
N CYS A 311 21.33 -3.20 17.39
CA CYS A 311 22.24 -3.50 18.49
C CYS A 311 22.97 -2.22 18.95
N ARG A 312 23.55 -2.25 20.15
CA ARG A 312 24.53 -1.25 20.59
C ARG A 312 25.93 -1.83 20.37
N LEU A 313 26.60 -1.42 19.30
CA LEU A 313 27.91 -1.95 18.95
C LEU A 313 29.02 -1.20 19.68
N ALA A 314 29.97 -1.93 20.27
CA ALA A 314 31.20 -1.39 20.82
C ALA A 314 32.05 -0.69 19.73
N PRO A 315 33.04 0.15 20.09
CA PRO A 315 33.93 0.79 19.13
C PRO A 315 34.57 -0.20 18.16
N ALA A 316 34.34 -0.01 16.86
CA ALA A 316 34.66 -0.98 15.83
C ALA A 316 35.14 -0.34 14.54
N MET A 317 35.90 -1.11 13.75
CA MET A 317 36.11 -0.88 12.34
C MET A 317 35.14 -1.77 11.57
N ILE A 318 34.29 -1.17 10.73
CA ILE A 318 33.29 -1.85 9.93
C ILE A 318 33.62 -1.62 8.47
N ARG A 319 33.78 -2.71 7.71
CA ARG A 319 33.96 -2.66 6.26
C ARG A 319 32.71 -3.14 5.55
N ILE A 320 32.23 -2.33 4.62
CA ILE A 320 31.09 -2.62 3.75
C ILE A 320 31.62 -2.90 2.35
N SER A 321 31.22 -4.03 1.77
CA SER A 321 31.63 -4.41 0.41
C SER A 321 30.55 -5.25 -0.27
N LEU A 322 30.49 -5.18 -1.60
CA LEU A 322 29.56 -6.00 -2.37
C LEU A 322 29.82 -7.49 -2.14
N ARG A 323 28.77 -8.26 -1.85
CA ARG A 323 28.81 -9.72 -1.62
C ARG A 323 28.52 -10.46 -2.90
N ASN A 324 27.27 -10.37 -3.35
CA ASN A 324 26.70 -11.04 -4.52
C ASN A 324 25.41 -10.34 -4.92
N GLN A 325 24.79 -10.82 -5.99
CA GLN A 325 23.43 -10.44 -6.39
C GLN A 325 22.48 -11.61 -6.18
N ALA A 326 21.29 -11.32 -5.66
CA ALA A 326 20.19 -12.28 -5.53
C ALA A 326 19.16 -12.08 -6.65
N ASN A 327 18.64 -13.20 -7.16
CA ASN A 327 17.51 -13.17 -8.08
C ASN A 327 16.22 -12.87 -7.29
N MET A 328 15.55 -11.78 -7.62
CA MET A 328 14.28 -11.39 -7.01
C MET A 328 13.16 -11.40 -8.05
N VAL A 329 11.95 -11.77 -7.63
CA VAL A 329 10.75 -11.61 -8.46
C VAL A 329 10.20 -10.21 -8.20
N GLN A 330 10.25 -9.34 -9.20
CA GLN A 330 9.55 -8.08 -9.18
C GLN A 330 8.13 -8.28 -9.72
N LYS A 331 7.13 -7.79 -8.98
CA LYS A 331 5.75 -7.85 -9.43
C LYS A 331 5.62 -7.00 -10.69
N SER A 332 5.23 -7.65 -11.79
CA SER A 332 5.00 -6.97 -13.06
C SER A 332 3.93 -5.91 -12.86
N LYS A 333 4.31 -4.64 -13.01
CA LYS A 333 3.35 -3.59 -13.36
C LYS A 333 2.82 -4.04 -14.72
N ARG A 334 1.58 -4.52 -14.82
CA ARG A 334 1.04 -4.96 -16.12
C ARG A 334 1.08 -3.76 -17.08
N ARG A 335 2.12 -3.71 -17.89
CA ARG A 335 2.20 -2.97 -19.13
C ARG A 335 1.79 -3.98 -20.19
N THR A 336 0.56 -3.86 -20.66
CA THR A 336 0.09 -4.56 -21.85
C THR A 336 1.09 -4.37 -22.99
N SER A 337 1.35 -5.48 -23.66
CA SER A 337 2.43 -5.74 -24.62
C SER A 337 2.70 -4.64 -25.66
N MET A 338 3.97 -4.27 -25.80
CA MET A 338 4.64 -3.97 -27.08
C MET A 338 6.17 -4.12 -26.89
N PRO A 339 6.92 -4.73 -27.82
CA PRO A 339 8.37 -4.85 -27.73
C PRO A 339 9.03 -3.49 -27.96
N LEU A 340 9.84 -3.03 -27.01
CA LEU A 340 10.65 -1.83 -27.18
C LEU A 340 12.00 -2.21 -27.76
N LEU A 341 12.24 -1.80 -29.01
CA LEU A 341 13.56 -1.27 -29.36
C LEU A 341 13.69 0.08 -28.64
N ASN A 342 14.78 0.25 -27.89
CA ASN A 342 15.41 1.50 -27.42
C ASN A 342 14.52 2.75 -27.27
N ASP A 343 14.20 3.14 -26.03
CA ASP A 343 14.57 4.41 -25.36
C ASP A 343 13.74 4.63 -24.07
N PRO A 344 14.20 5.45 -23.11
CA PRO A 344 13.47 5.77 -21.89
C PRO A 344 12.35 6.77 -22.22
N GLN A 345 11.09 6.41 -21.95
CA GLN A 345 10.00 7.38 -22.06
C GLN A 345 9.17 7.46 -20.77
N SER A 346 9.35 8.64 -20.15
CA SER A 346 8.32 9.50 -19.55
C SER A 346 6.88 9.01 -19.70
N VAL A 347 6.14 9.06 -18.59
CA VAL A 347 4.67 9.06 -18.60
C VAL A 347 4.17 9.97 -19.73
N PRO A 348 3.29 9.51 -20.64
CA PRO A 348 2.80 10.36 -21.72
C PRO A 348 2.16 11.62 -21.15
N ASP A 349 2.63 12.80 -21.58
CA ASP A 349 2.11 14.10 -21.09
C ASP A 349 0.59 14.21 -21.27
N ARG A 350 0.04 13.55 -22.30
CA ARG A 350 -1.39 13.52 -22.61
C ARG A 350 -1.82 12.17 -23.20
N LEU A 351 -2.88 11.60 -22.66
CA LEU A 351 -3.55 10.40 -23.09
C LEU A 351 -4.92 10.74 -23.71
N ARG A 352 -5.22 10.18 -24.88
CA ARG A 352 -6.50 10.37 -25.57
C ARG A 352 -7.32 9.09 -25.45
N ILE A 353 -8.51 9.18 -24.85
CA ILE A 353 -9.27 8.02 -24.37
C ILE A 353 -10.72 8.13 -24.82
N ARG A 354 -11.28 7.05 -25.36
CA ARG A 354 -12.72 6.95 -25.63
C ARG A 354 -13.45 6.52 -24.36
N VAL A 355 -14.53 7.20 -24.02
CA VAL A 355 -15.41 6.83 -22.89
C VAL A 355 -16.62 6.11 -23.46
N ASN A 356 -16.89 4.90 -22.96
CA ASN A 356 -18.01 4.06 -23.34
C ASN A 356 -18.88 3.78 -22.09
N LYS A 357 -20.19 3.74 -22.27
CA LYS A 357 -21.18 3.52 -21.22
C LYS A 357 -21.87 2.18 -21.39
N ILE A 358 -22.06 1.45 -20.29
CA ILE A 358 -22.73 0.14 -20.23
C ILE A 358 -23.91 0.25 -19.25
N SER A 359 -25.06 -0.36 -19.57
CA SER A 359 -26.18 -0.43 -18.62
C SER A 359 -25.98 -1.52 -17.57
N LEU A 360 -26.60 -1.36 -16.40
CA LEU A 360 -26.64 -2.43 -15.41
C LEU A 360 -27.34 -3.70 -15.93
N GLN A 361 -28.35 -3.55 -16.79
CA GLN A 361 -29.05 -4.68 -17.40
C GLN A 361 -28.12 -5.52 -18.28
N ASP A 362 -27.32 -4.87 -19.14
CA ASP A 362 -26.33 -5.55 -19.98
C ASP A 362 -25.22 -6.16 -19.13
N TYR A 363 -24.73 -5.41 -18.14
CA TYR A 363 -23.69 -5.84 -17.21
C TYR A 363 -24.04 -7.15 -16.48
N GLU A 364 -25.26 -7.26 -15.97
CA GLU A 364 -25.75 -8.46 -15.29
C GLU A 364 -26.18 -9.55 -16.29
N GLY A 365 -26.85 -9.16 -17.37
CA GLY A 365 -27.42 -10.08 -18.38
C GLY A 365 -26.36 -10.82 -19.20
N PHE A 366 -25.21 -10.21 -19.45
CA PHE A 366 -24.08 -10.87 -20.12
C PHE A 366 -23.14 -11.59 -19.16
N HIS A 367 -23.50 -11.74 -17.88
CA HIS A 367 -22.70 -12.42 -16.86
C HIS A 367 -21.25 -11.92 -16.81
N TYR A 368 -21.06 -10.60 -16.95
CA TYR A 368 -19.74 -9.96 -16.90
C TYR A 368 -18.79 -10.32 -18.04
N ASP A 369 -19.28 -10.94 -19.12
CA ASP A 369 -18.51 -11.30 -20.33
C ASP A 369 -17.98 -10.03 -21.02
N LYS A 370 -16.66 -9.91 -21.04
CA LYS A 370 -15.97 -8.69 -21.46
C LYS A 370 -16.23 -8.33 -22.93
N GLU A 371 -16.22 -9.30 -23.84
CA GLU A 371 -16.37 -9.01 -25.28
C GLU A 371 -17.81 -8.59 -25.59
N LYS A 372 -18.80 -9.30 -25.04
CA LYS A 372 -20.22 -8.93 -25.20
C LYS A 372 -20.54 -7.57 -24.60
N LEU A 373 -19.92 -7.23 -23.47
CA LEU A 373 -20.10 -5.93 -22.82
C LEU A 373 -19.44 -4.79 -23.57
N ARG A 374 -18.31 -5.02 -24.23
CA ARG A 374 -17.71 -4.03 -25.15
C ARG A 374 -18.62 -3.79 -26.36
N GLU A 375 -19.18 -4.85 -26.95
CA GLU A 375 -20.12 -4.75 -28.08
C GLU A 375 -21.44 -4.05 -27.70
N ALA A 376 -21.95 -4.27 -26.48
CA ALA A 376 -23.15 -3.63 -25.97
C ALA A 376 -22.93 -2.19 -25.48
N SER A 377 -21.67 -1.74 -25.39
CA SER A 377 -21.35 -0.41 -24.85
C SER A 377 -21.70 0.72 -25.83
N ILE A 378 -22.14 1.85 -25.28
CA ILE A 378 -22.52 3.05 -26.04
C ILE A 378 -21.41 4.09 -25.90
N PRO A 379 -20.80 4.57 -26.99
CA PRO A 379 -19.77 5.59 -26.92
C PRO A 379 -20.35 6.91 -26.42
N LEU A 380 -19.73 7.47 -25.38
CA LEU A 380 -20.08 8.77 -24.79
C LEU A 380 -19.29 9.91 -25.43
N GLY A 381 -17.97 9.71 -25.63
CA GLY A 381 -17.11 10.71 -26.28
C GLY A 381 -15.62 10.41 -26.11
N ILE A 382 -14.76 11.39 -26.41
CA ILE A 382 -13.30 11.25 -26.29
C ILE A 382 -12.78 12.33 -25.34
N LEU A 383 -11.98 11.91 -24.36
CA LEU A 383 -11.27 12.77 -23.43
C LEU A 383 -9.78 12.84 -23.78
N VAL A 384 -9.16 13.96 -23.43
CA VAL A 384 -7.70 14.13 -23.43
C VAL A 384 -7.29 14.51 -22.02
N VAL A 385 -6.69 13.57 -21.31
CA VAL A 385 -6.25 13.71 -19.91
C VAL A 385 -4.73 13.56 -19.83
N ARG A 386 -4.11 13.86 -18.70
CA ARG A 386 -2.67 13.57 -18.50
C ARG A 386 -2.45 12.08 -18.25
N GLY A 387 -1.26 11.56 -18.54
CA GLY A 387 -0.94 10.15 -18.26
C GLY A 387 -0.99 9.79 -16.76
N ASP A 388 -0.79 10.75 -15.88
CA ASP A 388 -0.91 10.62 -14.42
C ASP A 388 -2.29 11.04 -13.87
N CYS A 389 -3.34 11.10 -14.70
CA CYS A 389 -4.69 11.43 -14.24
C CYS A 389 -5.31 10.28 -13.43
N ASP A 390 -5.70 10.55 -12.18
CA ASP A 390 -6.52 9.64 -11.37
C ASP A 390 -7.99 9.61 -11.86
N LEU A 391 -8.76 8.61 -11.40
CA LEU A 391 -10.15 8.45 -11.84
C LEU A 391 -11.11 9.47 -11.24
N GLU A 392 -10.82 10.03 -10.07
CA GLU A 392 -11.64 11.10 -9.46
C GLU A 392 -11.60 12.37 -10.32
N THR A 393 -10.40 12.74 -10.76
CA THR A 393 -10.17 13.84 -11.70
C THR A 393 -10.74 13.50 -13.08
N CYS A 394 -10.59 12.24 -13.54
CA CYS A 394 -11.18 11.78 -14.80
C CYS A 394 -12.71 11.88 -14.81
N ARG A 395 -13.37 11.59 -13.67
CA ARG A 395 -14.82 11.72 -13.50
C ARG A 395 -15.29 13.15 -13.72
N MET A 396 -14.57 14.14 -13.19
CA MET A 396 -14.89 15.55 -13.43
C MET A 396 -14.86 15.91 -14.92
N TYR A 397 -13.93 15.32 -15.69
CA TYR A 397 -13.88 15.50 -17.14
C TYR A 397 -15.03 14.81 -17.88
N ILE A 398 -15.45 13.63 -17.43
CA ILE A 398 -16.62 12.90 -17.97
C ILE A 398 -17.91 13.67 -17.69
N ASP A 399 -18.09 14.19 -16.48
CA ASP A 399 -19.27 14.96 -16.10
C ASP A 399 -19.37 16.25 -16.94
N ARG A 400 -18.26 16.95 -17.16
CA ARG A 400 -18.21 18.14 -18.05
C ARG A 400 -18.49 17.78 -19.51
N LEU A 401 -17.94 16.69 -20.02
CA LEU A 401 -18.22 16.19 -21.38
C LEU A 401 -19.73 15.95 -21.58
N GLN A 402 -20.41 15.47 -20.55
CA GLN A 402 -21.84 15.22 -20.56
C GLN A 402 -22.68 16.51 -20.50
N GLU A 403 -22.27 17.50 -19.69
CA GLU A 403 -22.89 18.85 -19.67
C GLU A 403 -22.81 19.51 -21.05
N ASP A 404 -21.65 19.42 -21.71
CA ASP A 404 -21.45 19.97 -23.05
C ASP A 404 -22.35 19.28 -24.09
N LEU A 405 -22.49 17.95 -24.04
CA LEU A 405 -23.40 17.19 -24.93
C LEU A 405 -24.87 17.58 -24.75
N GLN A 406 -25.29 17.91 -23.53
CA GLN A 406 -26.65 18.35 -23.23
C GLN A 406 -26.92 19.77 -23.73
N SER A 407 -25.93 20.66 -23.68
CA SER A 407 -26.04 22.03 -24.20
C SER A 407 -26.25 22.08 -25.71
N VAL A 408 -25.68 21.14 -26.47
CA VAL A 408 -25.80 21.05 -27.93
C VAL A 408 -27.16 20.51 -28.38
N SER A 409 -27.85 19.72 -27.55
CA SER A 409 -29.16 19.14 -27.88
C SER A 409 -30.32 20.16 -27.87
N SER A 410 -30.11 21.38 -27.39
CA SER A 410 -31.16 22.39 -27.17
C SER A 410 -31.08 23.63 -28.08
N GLY A 411 -30.13 23.70 -29.01
CA GLY A 411 -29.98 24.84 -29.92
C GLY A 411 -29.53 24.47 -31.33
N SER A 412 -30.38 24.72 -32.33
CA SER A 412 -30.03 24.60 -33.74
C SER A 412 -29.19 25.80 -34.18
N GLN A 413 -27.89 25.83 -33.85
CA GLN A 413 -26.95 26.79 -34.41
C GLN A 413 -25.57 26.17 -34.69
N ARG A 414 -25.09 26.38 -35.92
CA ARG A 414 -23.69 26.20 -36.32
C ARG A 414 -22.82 27.11 -35.44
N VAL A 415 -21.91 26.54 -34.65
CA VAL A 415 -20.95 27.32 -33.88
C VAL A 415 -19.58 27.29 -34.56
N HIS A 416 -19.10 28.49 -34.91
CA HIS A 416 -17.71 28.77 -35.29
C HIS A 416 -16.83 28.68 -34.04
N TYR A 417 -15.70 27.99 -34.14
CA TYR A 417 -14.73 27.85 -33.05
C TYR A 417 -14.02 29.18 -32.75
N GLN A 418 -14.13 29.65 -31.51
CA GLN A 418 -13.30 30.73 -30.98
C GLN A 418 -12.92 30.43 -29.53
N MET A 419 -11.62 30.55 -29.23
CA MET A 419 -11.01 30.28 -27.94
C MET A 419 -11.38 31.40 -26.95
N PHE A 420 -12.09 31.10 -25.86
CA PHE A 420 -12.44 32.07 -24.81
C PHE A 420 -11.73 31.76 -23.48
N PRO A 421 -11.39 32.81 -22.68
CA PRO A 421 -10.48 32.70 -21.54
C PRO A 421 -11.12 32.13 -20.26
N CYS A 422 -10.32 31.32 -19.55
CA CYS A 422 -10.61 30.73 -18.23
C CYS A 422 -10.66 31.80 -17.10
N PRO A 423 -11.50 31.64 -16.04
CA PRO A 423 -11.60 32.58 -14.92
C PRO A 423 -10.29 32.78 -14.15
N ARG A 424 -10.10 33.99 -13.59
CA ARG A 424 -8.85 34.53 -13.04
C ARG A 424 -8.28 33.88 -11.76
N TRP A 425 -8.86 32.81 -11.23
CA TRP A 425 -8.50 32.25 -9.91
C TRP A 425 -7.73 30.91 -9.95
N LEU A 426 -7.33 30.40 -11.12
CA LEU A 426 -6.45 29.22 -11.23
C LEU A 426 -4.97 29.59 -11.46
N PRO A 427 -4.00 28.84 -10.88
CA PRO A 427 -2.57 28.97 -11.18
C PRO A 427 -2.22 28.73 -12.66
N LEU A 428 -1.17 29.38 -13.16
CA LEU A 428 -0.80 29.44 -14.57
C LEU A 428 -0.53 28.06 -15.24
N ALA A 429 -0.29 27.01 -14.45
CA ALA A 429 0.11 25.68 -14.92
C ALA A 429 -1.05 24.79 -15.45
N THR A 430 -2.32 25.18 -15.27
CA THR A 430 -3.47 24.30 -15.59
C THR A 430 -4.23 24.69 -16.86
N ARG A 431 -3.69 25.59 -17.69
CA ARG A 431 -4.35 26.10 -18.91
C ARG A 431 -4.11 25.21 -20.14
N ALA A 432 -4.69 24.02 -20.18
CA ALA A 432 -5.04 23.35 -21.45
C ALA A 432 -5.79 22.03 -21.22
N ALA A 433 -7.11 22.02 -21.42
CA ALA A 433 -7.84 20.80 -21.80
C ALA A 433 -9.23 21.16 -22.31
N CYS A 434 -9.42 21.10 -23.63
CA CYS A 434 -10.62 20.65 -24.35
C CYS A 434 -10.38 20.92 -25.85
N VAL A 435 -10.03 19.88 -26.60
CA VAL A 435 -9.99 19.93 -28.08
C VAL A 435 -10.99 18.90 -28.58
N PHE A 436 -12.09 19.37 -29.17
CA PHE A 436 -13.10 18.51 -29.79
C PHE A 436 -12.67 18.15 -31.22
N PHE A 437 -12.48 16.85 -31.50
CA PHE A 437 -12.52 16.32 -32.87
C PHE A 437 -13.83 15.56 -33.03
N THR A 438 -14.77 16.11 -33.80
CA THR A 438 -15.84 15.28 -34.37
C THR A 438 -15.20 14.44 -35.49
N SER A 439 -15.27 13.11 -35.34
CA SER A 439 -14.70 12.18 -36.31
C SER A 439 -15.23 12.48 -37.71
N ARG A 440 -14.30 12.66 -38.65
CA ARG A 440 -14.57 12.86 -40.06
C ARG A 440 -14.86 11.48 -40.65
N LYS A 441 -16.15 11.21 -40.91
CA LYS A 441 -16.70 10.10 -41.72
C LYS A 441 -15.80 8.87 -41.87
N ASP A 442 -15.95 7.92 -40.96
CA ASP A 442 -15.85 6.51 -41.33
C ASP A 442 -17.28 5.99 -41.54
N HIS A 443 -17.55 5.58 -42.77
CA HIS A 443 -18.77 4.87 -43.13
C HIS A 443 -18.72 3.49 -42.47
N GLU A 444 -19.57 3.26 -41.46
CA GLU A 444 -20.33 2.04 -41.16
C GLU A 444 -20.88 2.15 -39.72
N THR A 445 -22.16 1.80 -39.53
CA THR A 445 -22.96 1.86 -38.29
C THR A 445 -23.40 3.26 -37.79
N SER A 446 -24.65 3.61 -38.14
CA SER A 446 -25.38 4.77 -37.62
C SER A 446 -25.87 4.52 -36.18
N PHE A 447 -25.08 4.90 -35.17
CA PHE A 447 -25.54 4.93 -33.78
C PHE A 447 -26.40 6.17 -33.48
N PRO A 448 -27.53 6.05 -32.77
CA PRO A 448 -28.40 7.19 -32.48
C PRO A 448 -27.76 8.13 -31.46
N ARG A 449 -27.39 9.35 -31.89
CA ARG A 449 -26.93 10.47 -31.04
C ARG A 449 -27.80 10.75 -29.80
N ALA A 450 -29.04 10.25 -29.78
CA ALA A 450 -29.99 10.41 -28.67
C ALA A 450 -29.59 9.67 -27.39
N LEU A 451 -28.89 8.52 -27.48
CA LEU A 451 -28.53 7.71 -26.31
C LEU A 451 -27.27 8.23 -25.59
N SER A 452 -26.29 8.77 -26.34
CA SER A 452 -25.10 9.40 -25.76
C SER A 452 -25.40 10.73 -25.06
N ALA A 453 -26.55 11.37 -25.34
CA ALA A 453 -26.96 12.63 -24.71
C ALA A 453 -27.74 12.44 -23.39
N GLN A 454 -28.07 11.20 -23.02
CA GLN A 454 -28.79 10.90 -21.78
C GLN A 454 -27.92 11.22 -20.55
N ARG A 455 -28.51 11.91 -19.57
CA ARG A 455 -27.82 12.26 -18.32
C ARG A 455 -27.36 10.99 -17.60
N LEU A 456 -26.09 10.90 -17.22
CA LEU A 456 -25.58 9.79 -16.42
C LEU A 456 -26.24 9.81 -15.03
N SER A 457 -26.48 8.62 -14.47
CA SER A 457 -26.90 8.48 -13.09
C SER A 457 -25.89 9.09 -12.12
N PRO A 458 -26.29 9.81 -11.06
CA PRO A 458 -25.37 10.23 -9.99
C PRO A 458 -24.62 9.06 -9.31
N ARG A 459 -25.03 7.81 -9.57
CA ARG A 459 -24.48 6.57 -9.05
C ARG A 459 -23.63 5.80 -10.06
N TRP A 460 -23.32 6.38 -11.23
CA TRP A 460 -22.46 5.72 -12.21
C TRP A 460 -21.06 5.47 -11.62
N CYS A 461 -20.42 4.35 -12.00
CA CYS A 461 -19.08 3.96 -11.53
C CYS A 461 -18.17 3.52 -12.68
N PHE A 462 -16.85 3.56 -12.48
CA PHE A 462 -15.89 3.06 -13.46
C PHE A 462 -15.87 1.53 -13.49
N LEU A 463 -15.58 0.99 -14.67
CA LEU A 463 -15.32 -0.44 -14.86
C LEU A 463 -13.85 -0.64 -15.22
N ASP A 464 -13.16 -1.46 -14.43
CA ASP A 464 -11.82 -1.93 -14.75
C ASP A 464 -11.90 -2.96 -15.89
N ALA A 465 -11.33 -2.57 -17.03
CA ALA A 465 -11.27 -3.36 -18.25
C ALA A 465 -9.96 -4.16 -18.38
N THR A 466 -9.01 -4.05 -17.45
CA THR A 466 -7.67 -4.65 -17.56
C THR A 466 -7.59 -6.09 -17.07
N SER A 467 -8.63 -6.54 -16.36
CA SER A 467 -8.81 -7.94 -16.01
C SER A 467 -9.03 -8.79 -17.27
N ALA A 468 -8.55 -10.04 -17.25
CA ALA A 468 -8.46 -10.89 -18.44
C ALA A 468 -9.85 -11.32 -18.97
N ASP A 469 -10.83 -11.52 -18.07
CA ASP A 469 -12.05 -12.26 -18.44
C ASP A 469 -13.34 -11.49 -18.15
N ARG A 470 -13.30 -10.45 -17.30
CA ARG A 470 -14.48 -9.72 -16.80
C ARG A 470 -14.19 -8.25 -16.52
N PHE A 471 -15.24 -7.43 -16.56
CA PHE A 471 -15.23 -6.07 -16.01
C PHE A 471 -15.43 -6.12 -14.49
N TYR A 472 -14.70 -5.27 -13.75
CA TYR A 472 -14.88 -5.09 -12.31
C TYR A 472 -15.33 -3.67 -11.99
N ARG A 473 -16.29 -3.52 -11.08
CA ARG A 473 -16.73 -2.21 -10.62
C ARG A 473 -15.68 -1.61 -9.70
N ILE A 474 -15.33 -0.36 -9.95
CA ILE A 474 -14.49 0.44 -9.07
C ILE A 474 -15.43 1.28 -8.21
N ASP A 475 -15.34 1.11 -6.90
CA ASP A 475 -16.16 1.88 -5.97
C ASP A 475 -15.72 3.35 -5.96
N ARG A 476 -16.67 4.26 -5.78
CA ARG A 476 -16.39 5.70 -5.81
C ARG A 476 -15.33 6.13 -4.80
N SER A 477 -15.28 5.48 -3.64
CA SER A 477 -14.26 5.73 -2.61
C SER A 477 -12.86 5.27 -3.00
N GLN A 478 -12.70 4.51 -4.08
CA GLN A 478 -11.43 3.97 -4.57
C GLN A 478 -10.91 4.72 -5.81
N GLU A 479 -11.66 5.67 -6.38
CA GLU A 479 -11.29 6.34 -7.64
C GLU A 479 -10.00 7.16 -7.55
N HIS A 480 -9.68 7.72 -6.38
CA HIS A 480 -8.44 8.45 -6.14
C HIS A 480 -7.21 7.53 -6.00
N LEU A 481 -7.42 6.21 -5.84
CA LEU A 481 -6.37 5.20 -5.71
C LEU A 481 -6.00 4.57 -7.05
N HIS A 482 -6.74 4.90 -8.11
CA HIS A 482 -6.57 4.32 -9.43
C HIS A 482 -6.24 5.39 -10.46
N PHE A 483 -5.25 5.11 -11.29
CA PHE A 483 -4.94 5.95 -12.44
C PHE A 483 -5.67 5.45 -13.68
N VAL A 484 -6.00 6.38 -14.57
CA VAL A 484 -6.61 6.10 -15.86
C VAL A 484 -5.84 5.03 -16.66
N MET A 485 -4.50 5.07 -16.63
CA MET A 485 -3.64 4.09 -17.31
C MET A 485 -3.66 2.69 -16.67
N GLU A 486 -4.14 2.57 -15.43
CA GLU A 486 -4.22 1.28 -14.72
C GLU A 486 -5.47 0.50 -15.07
N ILE A 487 -6.51 1.16 -15.57
CA ILE A 487 -7.82 0.55 -15.86
C ILE A 487 -8.16 0.56 -17.36
N SER A 488 -7.39 1.29 -18.17
CA SER A 488 -7.62 1.50 -19.59
C SER A 488 -6.32 1.83 -20.34
N GLN A 489 -6.24 1.43 -21.61
CA GLN A 489 -5.18 1.85 -22.53
C GLN A 489 -5.65 2.97 -23.47
N ASP A 490 -6.83 2.79 -24.07
CA ASP A 490 -7.42 3.66 -25.09
C ASP A 490 -8.94 3.85 -24.91
N GLU A 491 -9.60 2.98 -24.13
CA GLU A 491 -11.05 3.00 -23.88
C GLU A 491 -11.37 2.80 -22.39
N ILE A 492 -12.09 3.76 -21.79
CA ILE A 492 -12.66 3.64 -20.45
C ILE A 492 -14.13 3.23 -20.56
N PHE A 493 -14.56 2.34 -19.65
CA PHE A 493 -15.94 1.91 -19.52
C PHE A 493 -16.55 2.42 -18.21
N ILE A 494 -17.77 2.93 -18.28
CA ILE A 494 -18.56 3.33 -17.12
C ILE A 494 -19.85 2.54 -17.06
N LEU A 495 -20.27 2.18 -15.85
CA LEU A 495 -21.53 1.49 -15.59
C LEU A 495 -22.57 2.50 -15.13
N ASP A 496 -23.67 2.61 -15.87
CA ASP A 496 -24.80 3.50 -15.56
C ASP A 496 -26.02 2.68 -15.13
N PRO A 497 -26.39 2.69 -13.83
CA PRO A 497 -27.49 1.88 -13.31
C PRO A 497 -28.88 2.35 -13.75
N ASP A 498 -29.03 3.63 -14.12
CA ASP A 498 -30.32 4.22 -14.46
C ASP A 498 -30.50 4.40 -15.98
N MET A 499 -29.69 3.70 -16.78
CA MET A 499 -29.74 3.77 -18.23
C MET A 499 -31.02 3.11 -18.77
N VAL A 500 -31.96 3.94 -19.23
CA VAL A 500 -33.20 3.46 -19.87
C VAL A 500 -32.97 3.25 -21.37
N LEU A 501 -32.88 1.99 -21.80
CA LEU A 501 -32.94 1.63 -23.22
C LEU A 501 -34.39 1.70 -23.70
N SER A 502 -34.71 2.62 -24.61
CA SER A 502 -36.01 2.61 -25.29
C SER A 502 -36.07 1.41 -26.24
N GLN A 503 -36.77 0.35 -25.84
CA GLN A 503 -37.16 -0.72 -26.76
C GLN A 503 -38.06 -0.12 -27.85
N GLN A 504 -37.61 -0.10 -29.10
CA GLN A 504 -38.47 0.08 -30.26
C GLN A 504 -39.33 -1.20 -30.42
N ALA A 505 -40.48 -1.25 -29.76
CA ALA A 505 -41.54 -2.19 -30.09
C ALA A 505 -42.34 -1.63 -31.28
N GLY A 506 -42.01 -2.09 -32.49
CA GLY A 506 -42.86 -1.89 -33.65
C GLY A 506 -43.90 -3.01 -33.74
N THR A 507 -45.16 -2.71 -33.44
CA THR A 507 -46.31 -3.53 -33.90
C THR A 507 -47.42 -2.61 -34.43
N PRO A 508 -47.99 -2.86 -35.63
CA PRO A 508 -49.02 -2.01 -36.22
C PRO A 508 -50.41 -2.22 -35.57
N PRO A 509 -51.38 -1.32 -35.85
CA PRO A 509 -52.58 -1.13 -35.02
C PRO A 509 -53.74 -2.06 -35.41
N GLY A 510 -54.57 -2.46 -34.44
CA GLY A 510 -55.87 -3.08 -34.74
C GLY A 510 -56.68 -3.62 -33.55
N MET A 511 -57.69 -2.83 -33.17
CA MET A 511 -58.99 -3.16 -32.51
C MET A 511 -59.08 -3.39 -30.98
N PRO A 512 -60.08 -2.77 -30.30
CA PRO A 512 -60.36 -2.91 -28.88
C PRO A 512 -61.51 -3.90 -28.54
N ASP A 513 -61.60 -4.19 -27.23
CA ASP A 513 -62.68 -4.81 -26.44
C ASP A 513 -62.97 -6.32 -26.55
N LEU A 514 -62.72 -7.04 -25.44
CA LEU A 514 -63.80 -7.65 -24.64
C LEU A 514 -63.29 -8.15 -23.26
N VAL A 515 -64.10 -7.82 -22.27
CA VAL A 515 -63.99 -7.99 -20.81
C VAL A 515 -64.12 -9.46 -20.37
N VAL A 516 -63.31 -9.90 -19.40
CA VAL A 516 -63.75 -10.71 -18.24
C VAL A 516 -62.90 -10.36 -17.01
N GLU A 517 -63.59 -10.08 -15.90
CA GLU A 517 -63.12 -9.65 -14.58
C GLU A 517 -62.43 -10.73 -13.71
N GLN A 518 -61.57 -10.19 -12.81
CA GLN A 518 -61.27 -10.56 -11.41
C GLN A 518 -60.70 -11.93 -11.01
N ALA A 519 -59.52 -11.88 -10.38
CA ALA A 519 -59.41 -12.12 -8.93
C ALA A 519 -58.13 -11.47 -8.33
N SER A 520 -58.38 -10.59 -7.37
CA SER A 520 -57.57 -10.04 -6.28
C SER A 520 -56.22 -10.67 -5.88
N GLY A 521 -55.24 -9.80 -5.53
CA GLY A 521 -54.38 -10.03 -4.35
C GLY A 521 -52.87 -9.77 -4.51
N VAL A 522 -52.43 -8.55 -4.21
CA VAL A 522 -51.12 -8.20 -3.60
C VAL A 522 -51.04 -8.92 -2.22
N ALA A 523 -49.94 -9.28 -1.54
CA ALA A 523 -48.52 -8.94 -1.55
C ALA A 523 -47.74 -10.01 -0.75
N ASP A 524 -46.41 -9.96 -0.87
CA ASP A 524 -45.40 -10.29 0.14
C ASP A 524 -45.08 -11.75 0.53
N TRP A 525 -43.76 -12.00 0.47
CA TRP A 525 -42.91 -12.68 1.45
C TRP A 525 -42.21 -13.94 0.97
N TRP A 526 -40.89 -13.89 0.76
CA TRP A 526 -40.00 -15.04 0.98
C TRP A 526 -38.66 -14.65 1.57
N ASN A 527 -38.56 -14.83 2.89
CA ASN A 527 -37.35 -15.07 3.64
C ASN A 527 -36.99 -16.58 3.49
N PRO A 528 -35.72 -16.98 3.28
CA PRO A 528 -35.37 -18.34 2.91
C PRO A 528 -35.03 -19.22 4.12
N ALA A 529 -35.94 -20.13 4.46
CA ALA A 529 -35.62 -21.36 5.18
C ALA A 529 -36.60 -22.45 4.76
N LEU A 530 -36.11 -23.47 4.04
CA LEU A 530 -36.55 -24.88 4.03
C LEU A 530 -36.19 -25.56 2.69
N ARG A 531 -35.10 -26.32 2.69
CA ARG A 531 -35.09 -27.66 2.10
C ARG A 531 -34.22 -28.57 2.94
N LYS A 532 -34.88 -29.43 3.72
CA LYS A 532 -34.33 -30.68 4.27
C LYS A 532 -34.96 -31.85 3.53
N ARG A 533 -34.13 -32.81 3.11
CA ARG A 533 -34.40 -34.25 2.94
C ARG A 533 -33.03 -34.90 2.64
N MET A 534 -32.57 -36.02 3.19
CA MET A 534 -32.88 -36.95 4.30
C MET A 534 -31.49 -37.56 4.67
N LEU A 535 -31.19 -38.10 5.86
CA LEU A 535 -31.68 -39.35 6.45
C LEU A 535 -31.17 -39.49 7.91
N SER A 536 -32.02 -40.07 8.77
CA SER A 536 -31.76 -41.03 9.89
C SER A 536 -30.73 -40.66 11.00
N ASP A 537 -30.95 -40.90 12.30
CA ASP A 537 -32.06 -41.47 13.07
C ASP A 537 -31.79 -41.19 14.58
N SER A 538 -32.84 -41.34 15.39
CA SER A 538 -32.82 -41.64 16.84
C SER A 538 -32.48 -40.55 17.89
N GLY A 539 -33.46 -40.29 18.77
CA GLY A 539 -33.23 -39.70 20.10
C GLY A 539 -34.49 -39.18 20.81
N LEU A 540 -35.09 -40.01 21.67
CA LEU A 540 -36.00 -39.62 22.78
C LEU A 540 -35.34 -38.53 23.66
N GLY A 541 -35.99 -37.68 24.45
CA GLY A 541 -37.36 -37.53 24.92
C GLY A 541 -37.34 -36.53 26.10
N MET A 542 -38.31 -35.61 26.09
CA MET A 542 -39.02 -34.95 27.20
C MET A 542 -38.29 -34.38 28.45
N ALA A 543 -38.61 -33.09 28.65
CA ALA A 543 -39.12 -32.45 29.88
C ALA A 543 -38.15 -31.89 30.93
N THR A 544 -38.12 -30.55 30.95
CA THR A 544 -37.84 -29.64 32.09
C THR A 544 -38.87 -29.82 33.24
N PRO A 545 -38.56 -29.42 34.49
CA PRO A 545 -38.92 -28.04 34.92
C PRO A 545 -38.03 -27.40 36.02
N HIS A 546 -38.04 -26.03 36.05
CA HIS A 546 -38.02 -25.10 37.21
C HIS A 546 -36.93 -25.23 38.32
N TYR A 547 -36.31 -24.19 38.91
CA TYR A 547 -36.66 -22.77 39.16
C TYR A 547 -35.37 -21.99 39.57
N GLU A 548 -35.37 -20.68 39.32
CA GLU A 548 -34.55 -19.57 39.89
C GLU A 548 -33.01 -19.59 39.85
N ASP A 549 -32.42 -18.62 39.14
CA ASP A 549 -31.36 -17.79 39.74
C ASP A 549 -31.28 -16.39 39.10
N SER A 550 -30.76 -15.48 39.90
CA SER A 550 -30.76 -14.03 39.81
C SER A 550 -29.55 -13.51 39.02
N ASP A 551 -29.76 -12.39 38.33
CA ASP A 551 -28.76 -11.38 37.93
C ASP A 551 -27.41 -11.84 37.35
N LEU A 552 -27.36 -11.95 36.02
CA LEU A 552 -26.17 -11.64 35.21
C LEU A 552 -26.62 -11.24 33.80
N ARG A 553 -26.63 -9.93 33.52
CA ARG A 553 -26.88 -9.41 32.17
C ARG A 553 -25.65 -9.66 31.31
N ASP A 554 -25.79 -10.67 30.47
CA ASP A 554 -25.05 -10.90 29.24
C ASP A 554 -25.32 -9.75 28.25
N LEU A 555 -24.27 -9.10 27.74
CA LEU A 555 -24.34 -8.19 26.58
C LEU A 555 -23.09 -8.40 25.71
N SER A 556 -23.11 -9.49 24.95
CA SER A 556 -22.40 -9.62 23.69
C SER A 556 -23.02 -8.69 22.64
N HIS A 557 -22.50 -7.47 22.55
CA HIS A 557 -22.69 -6.61 21.38
C HIS A 557 -21.33 -6.34 20.73
N SER A 558 -21.19 -6.75 19.48
CA SER A 558 -20.29 -6.11 18.52
C SER A 558 -20.65 -4.61 18.50
N ARG A 559 -19.83 -3.75 19.10
CA ARG A 559 -20.08 -2.31 19.16
C ARG A 559 -19.37 -1.63 17.99
N VAL A 560 -20.16 -1.26 17.00
CA VAL A 560 -19.81 -0.26 15.97
C VAL A 560 -19.58 1.08 16.67
N LEU A 561 -18.51 1.80 16.31
CA LEU A 561 -18.23 3.14 16.83
C LEU A 561 -19.33 4.13 16.47
N GLN A 562 -19.58 5.07 17.37
CA GLN A 562 -20.63 6.07 17.19
C GLN A 562 -20.03 7.33 16.57
N SER A 563 -20.73 7.90 15.59
CA SER A 563 -20.52 9.31 15.20
C SER A 563 -20.73 10.21 16.42
N PRO A 564 -20.11 11.39 16.52
CA PRO A 564 -20.26 12.27 17.69
C PRO A 564 -21.74 12.50 18.01
N VAL A 565 -22.19 12.11 19.20
CA VAL A 565 -23.63 12.17 19.57
C VAL A 565 -23.90 13.26 20.61
N SER A 566 -22.88 13.64 21.40
CA SER A 566 -22.97 14.70 22.42
C SER A 566 -22.25 15.99 22.02
N SER A 567 -22.57 17.11 22.69
CA SER A 567 -21.84 18.38 22.54
C SER A 567 -20.36 18.25 22.93
N GLU A 568 -20.07 17.41 23.92
CA GLU A 568 -18.73 17.10 24.41
C GLU A 568 -17.96 16.25 23.41
N ASP A 569 -18.60 15.29 22.71
CA ASP A 569 -17.95 14.52 21.63
C ASP A 569 -17.50 15.43 20.48
N HIS A 570 -18.35 16.39 20.10
CA HIS A 570 -17.99 17.39 19.09
C HIS A 570 -16.87 18.31 19.58
N ALA A 571 -16.87 18.68 20.87
CA ALA A 571 -15.82 19.48 21.47
C ALA A 571 -14.47 18.74 21.53
N ILE A 572 -14.49 17.44 21.82
CA ILE A 572 -13.31 16.56 21.77
C ILE A 572 -12.75 16.52 20.36
N LEU A 573 -13.58 16.24 19.34
CA LEU A 573 -13.14 16.18 17.95
C LEU A 573 -12.52 17.50 17.50
N GLN A 574 -13.16 18.63 17.83
CA GLN A 574 -12.62 19.96 17.51
C GLN A 574 -11.33 20.27 18.27
N ALA A 575 -11.21 19.87 19.54
CA ALA A 575 -9.99 20.05 20.32
C ALA A 575 -8.82 19.25 19.72
N VAL A 576 -9.07 18.03 19.25
CA VAL A 576 -8.08 17.20 18.57
C VAL A 576 -7.63 17.82 17.25
N ILE A 577 -8.58 18.25 16.40
CA ILE A 577 -8.28 18.89 15.11
C ILE A 577 -7.52 20.22 15.32
N ALA A 578 -7.87 20.98 16.36
CA ALA A 578 -7.25 22.26 16.68
C ALA A 578 -5.92 22.15 17.46
N GLY A 579 -5.56 20.96 17.94
CA GLY A 579 -4.36 20.76 18.77
C GLY A 579 -4.45 21.30 20.19
N ASP A 580 -5.65 21.43 20.76
CA ASP A 580 -5.87 21.99 22.10
C ASP A 580 -6.03 20.87 23.16
N LEU A 581 -4.92 20.50 23.80
CA LEU A 581 -4.90 19.46 24.83
C LEU A 581 -5.76 19.81 26.06
N MET A 582 -5.77 21.07 26.48
CA MET A 582 -6.52 21.47 27.69
C MET A 582 -8.01 21.32 27.48
N LYS A 583 -8.50 21.70 26.29
CA LYS A 583 -9.90 21.56 25.90
C LYS A 583 -10.30 20.10 25.69
N LEU A 584 -9.39 19.26 25.18
CA LEU A 584 -9.58 17.82 25.11
C LEU A 584 -9.76 17.20 26.51
N ILE A 585 -8.86 17.53 27.45
CA ILE A 585 -8.92 17.04 28.83
C ILE A 585 -10.23 17.46 29.50
N GLU A 586 -10.63 18.72 29.34
CA GLU A 586 -11.86 19.25 29.91
C GLU A 586 -13.10 18.56 29.33
N SER A 587 -13.16 18.41 28.01
CA SER A 587 -14.30 17.78 27.34
C SER A 587 -14.41 16.29 27.65
N TYR A 588 -13.28 15.60 27.83
CA TYR A 588 -13.25 14.21 28.29
C TYR A 588 -13.73 14.08 29.74
N LYS A 589 -13.28 14.96 30.64
CA LYS A 589 -13.76 14.99 32.03
C LYS A 589 -15.25 15.30 32.16
N ASN A 590 -15.81 16.03 31.20
CA ASN A 590 -17.23 16.33 31.12
C ASN A 590 -18.07 15.19 30.51
N GLY A 591 -17.45 14.03 30.21
CA GLY A 591 -18.16 12.81 29.80
C GLY A 591 -18.14 12.53 28.30
N GLY A 592 -17.38 13.29 27.50
CA GLY A 592 -17.19 13.00 26.09
C GLY A 592 -16.40 11.70 25.87
N SER A 593 -16.72 10.98 24.80
CA SER A 593 -16.10 9.69 24.48
C SER A 593 -14.85 9.86 23.62
N LEU A 594 -13.78 9.13 23.96
CA LEU A 594 -12.61 9.01 23.07
C LEU A 594 -12.86 8.03 21.92
N LEU A 595 -13.90 7.18 22.02
CA LEU A 595 -14.35 6.22 21.00
C LEU A 595 -15.32 6.88 20.00
N ILE A 596 -14.86 7.93 19.31
CA ILE A 596 -15.63 8.61 18.28
C ILE A 596 -14.82 8.70 16.97
N GLN A 597 -15.54 8.74 15.85
CA GLN A 597 -14.97 8.95 14.53
C GLN A 597 -15.26 10.36 14.02
N GLY A 598 -14.30 10.92 13.31
CA GLY A 598 -14.49 12.12 12.51
C GLY A 598 -15.42 11.85 11.30
N PRO A 599 -15.85 12.92 10.61
CA PRO A 599 -16.70 12.82 9.42
C PRO A 599 -16.06 12.07 8.23
N ASP A 600 -14.76 11.81 8.30
CA ASP A 600 -13.94 11.03 7.36
C ASP A 600 -13.77 9.55 7.77
N HIS A 601 -14.53 9.09 8.78
CA HIS A 601 -14.40 7.76 9.39
C HIS A 601 -13.04 7.50 10.07
N CYS A 602 -12.24 8.53 10.28
CA CYS A 602 -10.96 8.42 10.97
C CYS A 602 -11.14 8.58 12.49
N SER A 603 -10.36 7.82 13.27
CA SER A 603 -10.29 7.93 14.72
C SER A 603 -9.80 9.31 15.17
N LEU A 604 -10.14 9.71 16.41
CA LEU A 604 -9.47 10.85 17.06
C LEU A 604 -7.95 10.67 17.09
N LEU A 605 -7.48 9.44 17.22
CA LEU A 605 -6.05 9.12 17.24
C LEU A 605 -5.40 9.41 15.87
N HIS A 606 -6.08 9.11 14.76
CA HIS A 606 -5.68 9.46 13.41
C HIS A 606 -5.59 10.97 13.22
N HIS A 607 -6.62 11.72 13.64
CA HIS A 607 -6.64 13.18 13.56
C HIS A 607 -5.51 13.82 14.37
N ALA A 608 -5.26 13.32 15.59
CA ALA A 608 -4.17 13.77 16.44
C ALA A 608 -2.78 13.51 15.81
N ALA A 609 -2.60 12.32 15.21
CA ALA A 609 -1.36 11.94 14.54
C ALA A 609 -1.14 12.76 13.25
N LYS A 610 -2.18 12.92 12.42
CA LYS A 610 -2.16 13.69 11.17
C LYS A 610 -1.82 15.16 11.38
N THR A 611 -2.29 15.73 12.48
CA THR A 611 -2.02 17.12 12.86
C THR A 611 -0.72 17.30 13.64
N GLY A 612 0.00 16.21 13.97
CA GLY A 612 1.29 16.26 14.66
C GLY A 612 1.22 16.59 16.15
N ASN A 613 0.05 16.47 16.78
CA ASN A 613 -0.17 16.87 18.17
C ASN A 613 0.18 15.73 19.15
N GLY A 614 1.48 15.53 19.40
CA GLY A 614 2.00 14.41 20.19
C GLY A 614 1.50 14.31 21.64
N GLU A 615 1.24 15.44 22.31
CA GLU A 615 0.69 15.42 23.67
C GLU A 615 -0.75 14.91 23.70
N ILE A 616 -1.53 15.20 22.65
CA ILE A 616 -2.89 14.69 22.46
C ILE A 616 -2.85 13.20 22.13
N VAL A 617 -1.94 12.76 21.25
CA VAL A 617 -1.74 11.33 20.93
C VAL A 617 -1.43 10.56 22.22
N LYS A 618 -0.47 11.04 23.01
CA LYS A 618 -0.12 10.42 24.30
C LYS A 618 -1.31 10.38 25.24
N TYR A 619 -2.04 11.48 25.39
CA TYR A 619 -3.20 11.54 26.26
C TYR A 619 -4.31 10.55 25.87
N ILE A 620 -4.61 10.44 24.56
CA ILE A 620 -5.60 9.49 24.03
C ILE A 620 -5.15 8.04 24.27
N LEU A 621 -3.86 7.73 24.10
CA LEU A 621 -3.32 6.39 24.34
C LEU A 621 -3.29 6.02 25.83
N ASP A 622 -3.05 6.99 26.71
CA ASP A 622 -2.98 6.75 28.16
C ASP A 622 -4.37 6.60 28.80
N HIS A 623 -5.40 7.25 28.25
CA HIS A 623 -6.74 7.32 28.85
C HIS A 623 -7.85 6.65 28.05
N GLY A 624 -7.57 6.28 26.80
CA GLY A 624 -8.53 5.65 25.89
C GLY A 624 -8.62 4.13 26.06
N PRO A 625 -9.77 3.52 25.75
CA PRO A 625 -9.92 2.07 25.74
C PRO A 625 -9.12 1.40 24.62
N SER A 626 -8.70 0.15 24.83
CA SER A 626 -7.84 -0.63 23.93
C SER A 626 -8.38 -0.79 22.50
N GLU A 627 -9.69 -0.75 22.35
CA GLU A 627 -10.46 -0.90 21.12
C GLU A 627 -10.24 0.25 20.13
N LEU A 628 -9.70 1.39 20.59
CA LEU A 628 -9.26 2.49 19.72
C LEU A 628 -8.14 2.08 18.74
N LEU A 629 -7.41 1.01 19.06
CA LEU A 629 -6.21 0.59 18.34
C LEU A 629 -6.49 -0.45 17.24
N ASP A 630 -7.69 -1.05 17.27
CA ASP A 630 -8.19 -1.99 16.26
C ASP A 630 -9.08 -1.29 15.23
N MET A 631 -9.14 0.05 15.29
CA MET A 631 -9.90 0.86 14.35
C MET A 631 -9.29 0.81 12.95
N ALA A 632 -10.13 0.50 11.96
CA ALA A 632 -9.79 0.70 10.56
C ALA A 632 -9.91 2.19 10.23
N ASP A 633 -8.78 2.89 10.30
CA ASP A 633 -8.67 4.25 9.75
C ASP A 633 -8.45 4.16 8.23
N SER A 634 -9.08 5.05 7.47
CA SER A 634 -8.77 5.17 6.04
C SER A 634 -7.34 5.73 5.92
N GLU A 635 -6.41 4.93 5.38
CA GLU A 635 -5.07 5.42 5.04
C GLU A 635 -5.25 6.48 3.93
N THR A 636 -4.88 7.74 4.22
CA THR A 636 -4.71 8.80 3.21
C THR A 636 -3.27 8.84 2.74
#